data_AF-A0A3M1N1B8-F1
#
_entry.id   AF-A0A3M1N1B8-F1
#
_cell.length_a   1.000
_cell.length_b   1.000
_cell.length_c   1.000
_cell.angle_alpha   90.00
_cell.angle_beta   90.00
_cell.angle_gamma   90.00
#
_symmetry.space_group_name_H-M   'P 1'
#
loop_
_entity.id
_entity.type
_entity.pdbx_description
1 polymer ?
#
loop_
_entity_poly.entity_id
_entity_poly.type
_entity_poly.pdbx_seq_one_letter_code
_entity_poly.pdbx_strand_id
1 'polypeptide(L)'
;MNEGRERMLRRARIRALLLYWLVLPAAVILSGLVLDALIGWRHWPLSTAVLLVAGLLIAAGILVIQRATADLALLGGGTPAPQDPAKRLVTGGSYAWCRHPMWFGYDLAALGVVLLWRSPA
;
A
#
# COMPACT_ATOMS: atom_id res chain seq x y z
N MET A 1 28.76 -22.46 13.36
CA MET A 1 27.38 -22.11 12.97
C MET A 1 27.24 -22.36 11.48
N ASN A 2 26.19 -23.06 11.06
CA ASN A 2 26.21 -24.03 9.94
C ASN A 2 26.03 -23.38 8.54
N GLU A 3 27.05 -23.45 7.67
CA GLU A 3 27.07 -22.83 6.33
C GLU A 3 25.86 -23.23 5.45
N GLY A 4 25.39 -24.48 5.58
CA GLY A 4 24.20 -24.96 4.88
C GLY A 4 22.89 -24.29 5.31
N ARG A 5 22.77 -23.94 6.60
CA ARG A 5 21.59 -23.23 7.15
C ARG A 5 21.54 -21.79 6.64
N GLU A 6 22.68 -21.14 6.52
CA GLU A 6 22.78 -19.76 6.02
C GLU A 6 22.39 -19.66 4.53
N ARG A 7 22.85 -20.59 3.69
CA ARG A 7 22.46 -20.67 2.27
C ARG A 7 20.96 -20.93 2.09
N MET A 8 20.38 -21.81 2.92
CA MET A 8 18.94 -22.09 2.90
C MET A 8 18.11 -20.86 3.30
N LEU A 9 18.48 -20.17 4.38
CA LEU A 9 17.82 -18.95 4.83
C LEU A 9 17.92 -17.82 3.80
N ARG A 10 19.08 -17.66 3.15
CA ARG A 10 19.27 -16.66 2.08
C ARG A 10 18.36 -16.94 0.88
N ARG A 11 18.25 -18.20 0.44
CA ARG A 11 17.33 -18.60 -0.65
C ARG A 11 15.88 -18.36 -0.27
N ALA A 12 15.47 -18.70 0.96
CA ALA A 12 14.12 -18.45 1.45
C ALA A 12 13.79 -16.96 1.46
N ARG A 13 14.73 -16.11 1.90
CA ARG A 13 14.56 -14.64 1.92
C ARG A 13 14.44 -14.05 0.52
N ILE A 14 15.27 -14.49 -0.42
CA ILE A 14 15.20 -14.05 -1.82
C ILE A 14 13.88 -14.49 -2.44
N ARG A 15 13.42 -15.73 -2.20
CA ARG A 15 12.11 -16.20 -2.66
C ARG A 15 10.97 -15.37 -2.07
N ALA A 16 11.02 -15.07 -0.78
CA ALA A 16 10.02 -14.23 -0.13
C ALA A 16 10.00 -12.82 -0.74
N LEU A 17 11.17 -12.21 -0.97
CA LEU A 17 11.31 -10.93 -1.66
C LEU A 17 10.70 -10.99 -3.07
N LEU A 18 11.06 -11.98 -3.88
CA LEU A 18 10.53 -12.14 -5.24
C LEU A 18 9.01 -12.36 -5.25
N LEU A 19 8.50 -13.20 -4.35
CA LEU A 19 7.07 -13.45 -4.23
C LEU A 19 6.32 -12.16 -3.88
N TYR A 20 6.80 -11.41 -2.89
CA TYR A 20 6.11 -10.22 -2.38
C TYR A 20 6.25 -9.00 -3.30
N TRP A 21 7.42 -8.79 -3.89
CA TRP A 21 7.71 -7.60 -4.70
C TRP A 21 7.46 -7.78 -6.19
N LEU A 22 7.39 -9.02 -6.69
CA LEU A 22 7.20 -9.29 -8.12
C LEU A 22 5.93 -10.09 -8.37
N VAL A 23 5.78 -11.26 -7.74
CA VAL A 23 4.68 -12.18 -8.06
C VAL A 23 3.33 -11.63 -7.61
N LEU A 24 3.23 -11.14 -6.37
CA LEU A 24 2.00 -10.55 -5.84
C LEU A 24 1.52 -9.34 -6.66
N PRO A 25 2.35 -8.32 -6.91
CA PRO A 25 1.95 -7.19 -7.76
C PRO A 25 1.58 -7.60 -9.18
N ALA A 26 2.36 -8.49 -9.80
CA ALA A 26 2.04 -8.99 -11.14
C ALA A 26 0.72 -9.76 -11.16
N ALA A 27 0.46 -10.61 -10.17
CA ALA A 27 -0.79 -11.34 -10.07
C ALA A 27 -1.98 -10.39 -9.90
N VAL A 28 -1.85 -9.36 -9.06
CA VAL A 28 -2.90 -8.34 -8.87
C VAL A 28 -3.18 -7.61 -10.19
N ILE A 29 -2.15 -7.08 -10.86
CA ILE A 29 -2.30 -6.36 -12.13
C ILE A 29 -2.90 -7.26 -13.21
N LEU A 30 -2.37 -8.46 -13.40
CA LEU A 30 -2.86 -9.41 -14.41
C LEU A 30 -4.31 -9.81 -14.13
N SER A 31 -4.66 -10.04 -12.86
CA SER A 31 -6.04 -10.38 -12.49
C SER A 31 -7.01 -9.25 -12.79
N GLY A 32 -6.64 -8.00 -12.54
CA GLY A 32 -7.43 -6.82 -12.91
C GLY A 32 -7.64 -6.71 -14.42
N LEU A 33 -6.56 -6.85 -15.21
CA LEU A 33 -6.66 -6.82 -16.67
C LEU A 33 -7.53 -7.95 -17.24
N VAL A 34 -7.44 -9.16 -16.68
CA VAL A 34 -8.29 -10.29 -17.07
C VAL A 34 -9.75 -10.01 -16.72
N LEU A 35 -10.03 -9.45 -15.54
CA LEU A 35 -11.40 -9.09 -15.14
C LEU A 35 -11.97 -8.00 -16.04
N ASP A 36 -11.22 -6.94 -16.34
CA ASP A 36 -11.65 -5.89 -17.26
C ASP A 36 -11.97 -6.43 -18.65
N ALA A 37 -11.15 -7.36 -19.16
CA ALA A 37 -11.38 -8.02 -20.44
C ALA A 37 -12.61 -8.94 -20.44
N LEU A 38 -12.84 -9.68 -19.35
CA LEU A 38 -13.98 -10.58 -19.20
C LEU A 38 -15.30 -9.81 -19.06
N ILE A 39 -15.30 -8.71 -18.30
CA ILE A 39 -16.51 -7.92 -18.02
C ILE A 39 -16.78 -6.92 -19.15
N GLY A 40 -15.78 -6.61 -19.98
CA GLY A 40 -15.93 -5.72 -21.13
C GLY A 40 -16.12 -4.26 -20.71
N TRP A 41 -15.53 -3.87 -19.58
CA TRP A 41 -15.71 -2.52 -19.07
C TRP A 41 -15.08 -1.47 -19.97
N ARG A 42 -15.82 -0.37 -20.17
CA ARG A 42 -15.38 0.74 -21.01
C ARG A 42 -14.42 1.60 -20.20
N HIS A 43 -13.16 1.61 -20.61
CA HIS A 43 -12.12 2.45 -20.03
C HIS A 43 -12.59 3.90 -19.89
N TRP A 44 -12.34 4.50 -18.73
CA TRP A 44 -12.71 5.90 -18.50
C TRP A 44 -11.93 6.82 -19.44
N PRO A 45 -12.53 7.91 -19.94
CA PRO A 45 -11.84 8.85 -20.81
C PRO A 45 -10.72 9.54 -20.02
N LEU A 46 -9.52 9.59 -20.61
CA LEU A 46 -8.40 10.31 -20.01
C LEU A 46 -8.68 11.82 -20.16
N SER A 47 -8.89 12.49 -19.03
CA SER A 47 -9.05 13.94 -18.98
C SER A 47 -8.06 14.54 -17.99
N THR A 48 -7.69 15.80 -18.19
CA THR A 48 -6.83 16.53 -17.27
C THR A 48 -7.40 16.54 -15.85
N ALA A 49 -8.74 16.63 -15.72
CA ALA A 49 -9.42 16.56 -14.43
C ALA A 49 -9.17 15.22 -13.73
N VAL A 50 -9.28 14.09 -14.44
CA VAL A 50 -9.01 12.75 -13.88
C VAL A 50 -7.56 12.64 -13.41
N LEU A 51 -6.60 13.13 -14.20
CA LEU A 51 -5.18 13.12 -13.81
C LEU A 51 -4.91 13.95 -12.55
N LEU A 52 -5.54 15.14 -12.45
CA LEU A 52 -5.41 16.01 -11.28
C LEU A 52 -6.01 15.36 -10.03
N VAL A 53 -7.20 14.78 -10.14
CA VAL A 53 -7.85 14.08 -9.02
C VAL A 53 -7.02 12.87 -8.59
N ALA A 54 -6.51 12.09 -9.54
CA ALA A 54 -5.64 10.95 -9.25
C ALA A 54 -4.36 11.37 -8.51
N GLY A 55 -3.69 12.42 -9.00
CA GLY A 55 -2.50 12.98 -8.34
C GLY A 55 -2.80 13.51 -6.93
N LEU A 56 -3.95 14.18 -6.75
CA LEU A 56 -4.38 14.69 -5.45
C LEU A 56 -4.66 13.54 -4.47
N LEU A 57 -5.33 12.47 -4.90
CA LEU A 57 -5.60 11.29 -4.07
C LEU A 57 -4.31 10.60 -3.64
N ILE A 58 -3.36 10.43 -4.56
CA ILE A 58 -2.04 9.84 -4.24
C ILE A 58 -1.30 10.71 -3.23
N ALA A 59 -1.23 12.02 -3.47
CA ALA A 59 -0.56 12.95 -2.56
C ALA A 59 -1.22 12.97 -1.17
N ALA A 60 -2.55 13.04 -1.11
CA ALA A 60 -3.30 12.99 0.14
C ALA A 60 -3.08 11.66 0.88
N GLY A 61 -3.13 10.53 0.18
CA GLY A 61 -2.86 9.21 0.75
C GLY A 61 -1.46 9.11 1.37
N ILE A 62 -0.44 9.58 0.65
CA ILE A 62 0.96 9.63 1.15
C ILE A 62 1.04 10.51 2.41
N LEU A 63 0.43 11.70 2.39
CA LEU A 63 0.43 12.60 3.55
C LEU A 63 -0.24 11.95 4.77
N VAL A 64 -1.36 11.27 4.59
CA VAL A 64 -2.05 10.54 5.67
C VAL A 64 -1.19 9.40 6.21
N ILE A 65 -0.55 8.60 5.35
CA ILE A 65 0.36 7.53 5.77
C ILE A 65 1.53 8.08 6.59
N GLN A 66 2.16 9.16 6.11
CA GLN A 66 3.26 9.80 6.82
C GLN A 66 2.79 10.36 8.17
N ARG A 67 1.62 11.00 8.20
CA ARG A 67 1.05 11.54 9.44
C ARG A 67 0.74 10.44 10.45
N ALA A 68 0.10 9.36 10.02
CA ALA A 68 -0.18 8.19 10.86
C ALA A 68 1.10 7.54 11.38
N THR A 69 2.13 7.41 10.53
CA THR A 69 3.43 6.86 10.94
C THR A 69 4.09 7.75 11.99
N ALA A 70 4.06 9.08 11.79
CA ALA A 70 4.60 10.04 12.74
C ALA A 70 3.83 10.03 14.07
N ASP A 71 2.50 9.95 14.04
CA ASP A 71 1.69 9.87 15.26
C ASP A 71 1.97 8.57 16.03
N LEU A 72 2.17 7.45 15.34
CA LEU A 72 2.54 6.19 15.98
C LEU A 72 3.92 6.26 16.64
N ALA A 73 4.89 6.90 15.97
CA ALA A 73 6.22 7.14 16.51
C ALA A 73 6.21 8.06 17.73
N LEU A 74 5.55 9.22 17.62
CA LEU A 74 5.56 10.27 18.64
C LEU A 74 4.68 9.93 19.85
N LEU A 75 3.49 9.37 19.62
CA LEU A 75 2.51 9.11 20.69
C LEU A 75 2.56 7.65 21.16
N GLY A 76 2.81 6.71 20.25
CA GLY A 76 2.83 5.27 20.54
C GLY A 76 4.19 4.76 21.03
N GLY A 77 5.27 5.50 20.77
CA GLY A 77 6.63 5.16 21.21
C GLY A 77 7.23 3.95 20.49
N GLY A 78 6.83 3.72 19.24
CA GLY A 78 7.31 2.67 18.34
C GLY A 78 6.84 2.93 16.90
N THR A 79 7.02 1.97 16.01
CA THR A 79 6.71 2.10 14.58
C THR A 79 5.66 1.07 14.13
N PRO A 80 5.13 1.19 12.90
CA PRO A 80 4.27 0.15 12.32
C PRO A 80 5.04 -1.16 12.04
N ALA A 81 6.37 -1.12 12.11
CA ALA A 81 7.20 -2.25 11.75
C ALA A 81 7.17 -3.32 12.86
N PRO A 82 7.05 -4.62 12.53
CA PRO A 82 7.02 -5.69 13.53
C PRO A 82 8.26 -5.76 14.43
N GLN A 83 9.38 -5.16 14.00
CA GLN A 83 10.63 -5.18 14.75
C GLN A 83 10.66 -4.14 15.89
N ASP A 84 9.83 -3.11 15.82
CA ASP A 84 9.71 -2.06 16.83
C ASP A 84 8.25 -1.64 16.94
N PRO A 85 7.37 -2.45 17.55
CA PRO A 85 5.94 -2.18 17.62
C PRO A 85 5.61 -1.04 18.60
N ALA A 86 4.47 -0.37 18.38
CA ALA A 86 3.97 0.65 19.31
C ALA A 86 3.76 0.08 20.73
N LYS A 87 4.20 0.83 21.74
CA LYS A 87 4.17 0.44 23.16
C LYS A 87 2.91 0.92 23.87
N ARG A 88 2.22 1.91 23.30
CA ARG A 88 1.00 2.49 23.84
C ARG A 88 -0.05 2.60 22.73
N LEU A 89 -1.31 2.47 23.12
CA LEU A 89 -2.42 2.72 22.21
C LEU A 89 -2.46 4.22 21.88
N VAL A 90 -2.43 4.54 20.58
CA VAL A 90 -2.52 5.91 20.07
C VAL A 90 -3.97 6.23 19.75
N THR A 91 -4.52 7.25 20.39
CA THR A 91 -5.90 7.73 20.17
C THR A 91 -5.96 9.19 19.70
N GLY A 92 -4.81 9.87 19.63
CA GLY A 92 -4.69 11.26 19.19
C GLY A 92 -4.15 11.40 17.76
N GLY A 93 -4.13 12.64 17.25
CA GLY A 93 -3.66 12.93 15.89
C GLY A 93 -4.58 12.31 14.83
N SER A 94 -3.98 11.69 13.81
CA SER A 94 -4.70 10.97 12.75
C SER A 94 -5.50 9.76 13.26
N TYR A 95 -5.11 9.15 14.39
CA TYR A 95 -5.86 8.06 15.02
C TYR A 95 -7.16 8.51 15.70
N ALA A 96 -7.38 9.84 15.82
CA ALA A 96 -8.66 10.38 16.26
C ALA A 96 -9.72 10.37 15.14
N TRP A 97 -9.30 10.33 13.86
CA TRP A 97 -10.23 10.31 12.71
C TRP A 97 -10.79 8.92 12.48
N CYS A 98 -9.95 7.89 12.57
CA CYS A 98 -10.33 6.49 12.42
C CYS A 98 -9.30 5.57 13.10
N ARG A 99 -9.66 4.29 13.29
CA ARG A 99 -8.79 3.31 13.99
C ARG A 99 -7.55 2.91 13.17
N HIS A 100 -7.62 3.00 11.85
CA HIS A 100 -6.55 2.59 10.93
C HIS A 100 -6.26 3.69 9.89
N PRO A 101 -5.77 4.88 10.32
CA PRO A 101 -5.54 6.01 9.41
C PRO A 101 -4.52 5.69 8.32
N MET A 102 -3.53 4.86 8.63
CA MET A 102 -2.54 4.41 7.65
C MET A 102 -3.17 3.60 6.52
N TRP A 103 -4.13 2.73 6.83
CA TRP A 103 -4.82 1.92 5.82
C TRP A 103 -5.70 2.80 4.95
N PHE A 104 -6.39 3.76 5.57
CA PHE A 104 -7.14 4.77 4.84
C PHE A 104 -6.26 5.56 3.85
N GLY A 105 -5.03 5.92 4.25
CA GLY A 105 -4.07 6.54 3.33
C GLY A 105 -3.64 5.63 2.18
N TYR A 106 -3.46 4.33 2.42
CA TYR A 106 -3.20 3.35 1.36
C TYR A 106 -4.38 3.22 0.39
N ASP A 107 -5.62 3.21 0.89
CA ASP A 107 -6.82 3.14 0.08
C ASP A 107 -6.96 4.37 -0.83
N LEU A 108 -6.70 5.58 -0.30
CA LEU A 108 -6.68 6.82 -1.09
C LEU A 108 -5.63 6.76 -2.20
N ALA A 109 -4.41 6.33 -1.88
CA ALA A 109 -3.35 6.19 -2.87
C ALA A 109 -3.68 5.14 -3.93
N ALA A 110 -4.24 3.99 -3.52
CA ALA A 110 -4.68 2.94 -4.42
C ALA A 110 -5.77 3.43 -5.39
N LEU A 111 -6.78 4.15 -4.89
CA LEU A 111 -7.82 4.76 -5.74
C LEU A 111 -7.22 5.73 -6.77
N GLY A 112 -6.23 6.53 -6.38
CA GLY A 112 -5.54 7.39 -7.34
C GLY A 112 -4.77 6.60 -8.41
N VAL A 113 -4.16 5.47 -8.06
CA VAL A 113 -3.50 4.57 -9.04
C VAL A 113 -4.51 3.92 -9.98
N VAL A 114 -5.67 3.48 -9.47
CA VAL A 114 -6.77 2.93 -10.28
C VAL A 114 -7.23 3.96 -11.31
N LEU A 115 -7.42 5.23 -10.90
CA LEU A 115 -7.75 6.33 -11.80
C LEU A 115 -6.69 6.56 -12.88
N LEU A 116 -5.40 6.49 -12.53
CA LEU A 116 -4.29 6.63 -13.50
C LEU A 116 -4.31 5.50 -14.53
N TRP A 117 -4.56 4.27 -14.08
CA TRP A 117 -4.64 3.11 -14.96
C TRP A 117 -5.93 3.04 -15.77
N ARG A 118 -6.92 3.86 -15.43
CA ARG A 118 -8.24 3.89 -16.08
C ARG A 118 -8.94 2.52 -16.02
N SER A 119 -8.51 1.70 -15.07
CA SER A 119 -9.09 0.40 -14.73
C SER A 119 -10.37 0.68 -13.97
N PRO A 120 -11.55 0.34 -14.50
CA PRO A 120 -12.78 0.47 -13.75
C PRO A 120 -12.86 -0.58 -12.62
N ALA A 121 -12.09 -1.68 -12.69
CA ALA A 121 -11.97 -2.75 -11.68
C ALA A 121 -10.69 -2.70 -10.84
#